data_AF-B8M9Y2-F1
#
_entry.id   AF-B8M9Y2-F1
#
_cell.length_a   1.000
_cell.length_b   1.000
_cell.length_c   1.000
_cell.angle_alpha   90.00
_cell.angle_beta   90.00
_cell.angle_gamma   90.00
#
_symmetry.space_group_name_H-M   'P 1'
#
loop_
_entity.id
_entity.type
_entity.pdbx_description
1 polymer ?
#
loop_
_entity_poly.entity_id
_entity_poly.type
_entity_poly.pdbx_seq_one_letter_code
_entity_poly.pdbx_strand_id
1 'polypeptide(L)'
;MAAPVLTNLSPLSTEPEIKNLSGFPRLKPAYILKVSPQLELSSWFLWAFVRRLDINMPQIHVTTGRPVGTIVSGSNLIHWETGSGTLTTAEGYEQLVEANVEYGSDWLLFDPDNGHARPQLKLLAR
;
A
#
# COMPACT_ATOMS: atom_id res chain seq x y z
N MET A 1 -24.94 -40.27 20.82
CA MET A 1 -25.07 -38.80 20.69
C MET A 1 -24.24 -38.37 19.50
N ALA A 2 -24.88 -37.96 18.40
CA ALA A 2 -24.24 -37.62 17.14
C ALA A 2 -23.94 -36.11 17.10
N ALA A 3 -22.75 -35.74 16.64
CA ALA A 3 -22.35 -34.34 16.45
C ALA A 3 -23.12 -33.70 15.28
N PRO A 4 -23.54 -32.43 15.37
CA PRO A 4 -24.22 -31.76 14.27
C PRO A 4 -23.28 -31.49 13.10
N VAL A 5 -23.71 -31.90 11.90
CA VAL A 5 -23.08 -31.60 10.61
C VAL A 5 -23.26 -30.10 10.33
N LEU A 6 -22.16 -29.35 10.31
CA LEU A 6 -22.15 -27.97 9.83
C LEU A 6 -22.40 -27.97 8.33
N THR A 7 -23.60 -27.54 7.94
CA THR A 7 -24.02 -27.33 6.57
C THR A 7 -23.22 -26.20 5.92
N ASN A 8 -22.84 -26.44 4.66
CA ASN A 8 -22.13 -25.53 3.76
C ASN A 8 -22.57 -24.07 3.91
N LEU A 9 -21.68 -23.23 4.44
CA LEU A 9 -21.75 -21.80 4.22
C LEU A 9 -21.32 -21.53 2.78
N SER A 10 -22.29 -21.25 1.91
CA SER A 10 -22.02 -20.65 0.60
C SER A 10 -21.21 -19.36 0.81
N PRO A 11 -20.14 -19.09 0.03
CA PRO A 11 -19.41 -17.84 0.16
C PRO A 11 -20.31 -16.67 -0.27
N LEU A 12 -20.85 -15.95 0.71
CA LEU A 12 -21.54 -14.68 0.50
C LEU A 12 -20.49 -13.58 0.31
N SER A 13 -20.12 -13.34 -0.94
CA SER A 13 -19.62 -12.04 -1.42
C SER A 13 -19.51 -12.08 -2.94
N THR A 14 -20.64 -12.01 -3.63
CA THR A 14 -20.63 -11.50 -5.00
C THR A 14 -20.25 -10.02 -4.91
N GLU A 15 -19.04 -9.72 -5.34
CA GLU A 15 -18.58 -8.36 -5.64
C GLU A 15 -19.66 -7.65 -6.47
N PRO A 16 -20.06 -6.41 -6.14
CA PRO A 16 -21.08 -5.71 -6.91
C PRO A 16 -20.60 -5.57 -8.35
N GLU A 17 -21.36 -6.12 -9.29
CA GLU A 17 -21.11 -6.00 -10.72
C GLU A 17 -21.18 -4.52 -11.10
N ILE A 18 -20.01 -3.87 -11.19
CA ILE A 18 -19.90 -2.46 -11.56
C ILE A 18 -20.45 -2.32 -12.98
N LYS A 19 -21.66 -1.76 -13.11
CA LYS A 19 -22.26 -1.42 -14.41
C LYS A 19 -21.26 -0.59 -15.21
N ASN A 20 -20.71 -1.18 -16.27
CA ASN A 20 -19.78 -0.49 -17.16
C ASN A 20 -20.51 0.69 -17.84
N LEU A 21 -20.19 1.91 -17.42
CA LEU A 21 -20.62 3.11 -18.12
C LEU A 21 -19.84 3.18 -19.44
N SER A 22 -20.56 3.21 -20.56
CA SER A 22 -19.94 3.32 -21.88
C SER A 22 -19.18 4.65 -22.01
N GLY A 23 -18.00 4.60 -22.64
CA GLY A 23 -17.19 5.79 -22.92
C GLY A 23 -16.19 6.21 -21.84
N PHE A 24 -16.17 5.57 -20.67
CA PHE A 24 -15.15 5.81 -19.65
C PHE A 24 -14.04 4.75 -19.70
N PRO A 25 -12.75 5.13 -19.82
CA PRO A 25 -11.67 4.16 -19.77
C PRO A 25 -11.60 3.54 -18.37
N ARG A 26 -11.53 2.21 -18.30
CA ARG A 26 -11.20 1.52 -17.05
C ARG A 26 -9.69 1.60 -16.88
N LEU A 27 -9.25 2.40 -15.90
CA LEU A 27 -7.84 2.43 -15.52
C LEU A 27 -7.54 1.14 -14.74
N LYS A 28 -6.64 0.33 -15.28
CA LYS A 28 -5.95 -0.69 -14.48
C LYS A 28 -4.72 -0.01 -13.86
N PRO A 29 -4.39 -0.28 -12.59
CA PRO A 29 -3.14 0.20 -12.02
C PRO A 29 -1.99 -0.61 -12.64
N ALA A 30 -0.95 0.08 -13.12
CA ALA A 30 0.26 -0.60 -13.63
C ALA A 30 1.17 -1.11 -12.50
N TYR A 31 1.10 -0.48 -11.33
CA TYR A 31 1.87 -0.84 -10.15
C TYR A 31 0.96 -0.77 -8.92
N ILE A 32 1.09 -1.73 -8.02
CA ILE A 32 0.45 -1.70 -6.71
C ILE A 32 1.59 -1.66 -5.70
N LEU A 33 1.57 -0.65 -4.83
CA LEU A 33 2.65 -0.40 -3.90
C LEU A 33 2.08 -0.22 -2.50
N LYS A 34 2.54 -1.06 -1.57
CA LYS A 34 2.22 -0.92 -0.16
C LYS A 34 3.29 -0.11 0.55
N VAL A 35 2.92 0.92 1.30
CA VAL A 35 3.87 1.63 2.18
C VAL A 35 3.76 1.02 3.56
N SER A 36 4.85 0.43 4.04
CA SER A 36 4.94 -0.25 5.33
C SER A 36 5.88 0.55 6.25
N PRO A 37 5.46 0.93 7.47
CA PRO A 37 6.41 1.41 8.47
C PRO A 37 7.37 0.27 8.83
N GLN A 38 8.67 0.57 8.93
CA GLN A 38 9.65 -0.39 9.44
C GLN A 38 9.38 -0.64 10.93
N LEU A 39 8.53 -1.61 11.25
CA LEU A 39 8.26 -2.02 12.62
C LEU A 39 9.33 -3.04 13.07
N GLU A 40 10.16 -2.67 14.03
CA GLU A 40 10.94 -3.63 14.82
C GLU A 40 10.01 -4.37 15.77
N LEU A 41 9.32 -5.40 15.26
CA LEU A 41 8.55 -6.30 16.12
C LEU A 41 9.53 -7.24 16.81
N SER A 42 9.74 -7.05 18.12
CA SER A 42 10.53 -7.93 18.97
C SER A 42 9.91 -9.33 19.18
N SER A 43 8.74 -9.60 18.62
CA SER A 43 8.01 -10.87 18.74
C SER A 43 8.01 -11.65 17.42
N TRP A 44 8.74 -12.77 17.42
CA TRP A 44 8.83 -13.70 16.29
C TRP A 44 7.46 -14.28 15.86
N PHE A 45 6.54 -14.48 16.80
CA PHE A 45 5.18 -14.99 16.51
C PHE A 45 4.31 -13.96 15.78
N LEU A 46 4.36 -12.69 16.20
CA LEU A 46 3.60 -11.61 15.55
C LEU A 46 4.15 -11.34 14.14
N TRP A 47 5.48 -11.43 14.01
CA TRP A 47 6.19 -11.27 12.75
C TRP A 47 5.86 -12.35 11.72
N ALA A 48 5.72 -13.62 12.14
CA ALA A 48 5.31 -14.72 11.27
C ALA A 48 3.84 -14.60 10.81
N PHE A 49 2.96 -14.08 11.66
CA PHE A 49 1.54 -13.91 11.33
C PHE A 49 1.29 -12.75 10.35
N VAL A 50 1.93 -11.59 10.54
CA VAL A 50 1.81 -10.43 9.63
C VAL A 50 2.43 -10.72 8.27
N ARG A 51 3.58 -11.40 8.21
CA ARG A 51 4.22 -11.76 6.93
C ARG A 51 3.36 -12.68 6.06
N ARG A 52 2.53 -13.55 6.64
CA ARG A 52 1.83 -14.60 5.88
C ARG A 52 0.76 -14.06 4.94
N LEU A 53 0.32 -12.81 5.13
CA LEU A 53 -0.66 -12.14 4.26
C LEU A 53 -0.03 -11.17 3.24
N ASP A 54 1.24 -10.78 3.41
CA ASP A 54 1.88 -9.71 2.64
C ASP A 54 3.17 -10.12 1.89
N ILE A 55 3.71 -11.34 2.08
CA ILE A 55 5.01 -11.76 1.53
C ILE A 55 5.15 -11.58 0.00
N ASN A 56 4.05 -11.59 -0.75
CA ASN A 56 4.07 -11.49 -2.21
C ASN A 56 3.65 -10.10 -2.74
N MET A 57 3.32 -9.14 -1.87
CA MET A 57 2.95 -7.80 -2.34
C MET A 57 4.17 -6.88 -2.40
N PRO A 58 4.35 -6.10 -3.49
CA PRO A 58 5.38 -5.07 -3.56
C PRO A 58 5.17 -4.04 -2.47
N GLN A 59 6.22 -3.80 -1.68
CA GLN A 59 6.13 -2.90 -0.54
C GLN A 59 7.37 -2.03 -0.43
N ILE A 60 7.18 -0.82 0.10
CA ILE A 60 8.24 0.12 0.43
C ILE A 60 8.26 0.33 1.93
N HIS A 61 9.45 0.25 2.49
CA HIS A 61 9.67 0.47 3.90
C HIS A 61 10.06 1.92 4.17
N VAL A 62 9.27 2.58 5.02
CA VAL A 62 9.62 3.89 5.57
C VAL A 62 10.72 3.69 6.59
N THR A 63 11.88 4.29 6.34
CA THR A 63 13.05 4.22 7.22
C THR A 63 13.08 5.36 8.22
N THR A 64 12.57 6.54 7.84
CA THR A 64 12.60 7.72 8.72
C THR A 64 11.43 8.63 8.42
N GLY A 65 10.79 9.14 9.47
CA GLY A 65 9.81 10.21 9.36
C GLY A 65 10.29 11.47 10.06
N ARG A 66 10.35 12.58 9.32
CA ARG A 66 10.76 13.90 9.82
C ARG A 66 9.59 14.87 9.70
N PRO A 67 8.88 15.19 10.81
CA PRO A 67 7.86 16.22 10.77
C PRO A 67 8.54 17.58 10.50
N VAL A 68 8.07 18.28 9.47
CA VAL A 68 8.48 19.66 9.19
C VAL A 68 7.58 20.64 9.94
N GLY A 69 6.31 20.27 10.12
CA GLY A 69 5.29 21.08 10.78
C GLY A 69 4.45 21.87 9.79
N THR A 70 3.82 22.92 10.29
CA THR A 70 2.90 23.74 9.50
C THR A 70 3.67 24.66 8.54
N ILE A 71 3.37 24.59 7.25
CA ILE A 71 3.96 25.46 6.22
C ILE A 71 3.07 26.70 5.98
N VAL A 72 3.55 27.64 5.14
CA VAL A 72 2.88 28.93 4.88
C VAL A 72 1.41 28.81 4.42
N SER A 73 1.04 27.70 3.76
CA SER A 73 -0.34 27.43 3.33
C SER A 73 -1.27 26.98 4.47
N GLY A 74 -0.75 26.80 5.69
CA GLY A 74 -1.47 26.19 6.82
C GLY A 74 -1.48 24.66 6.80
N SER A 75 -0.94 24.03 5.75
CA SER A 75 -0.83 22.57 5.66
C SER A 75 0.24 22.04 6.61
N ASN A 76 0.06 20.84 7.16
CA ASN A 76 1.12 20.15 7.91
C ASN A 76 1.93 19.26 6.97
N LEU A 77 3.26 19.38 7.02
CA LEU A 77 4.17 18.65 6.18
C LEU A 77 4.99 17.64 6.99
N ILE A 78 5.06 16.41 6.50
CA ILE A 78 5.95 15.38 7.01
C ILE A 78 6.79 14.86 5.84
N HIS A 79 8.11 14.80 6.04
CA HIS A 79 9.02 14.16 5.10
C HIS A 79 9.24 12.71 5.52
N TRP A 80 8.87 11.76 4.66
CA TRP A 80 9.20 10.36 4.84
C TRP A 80 10.33 9.96 3.90
N GLU A 81 11.31 9.27 4.45
CA GLU A 81 12.37 8.63 3.69
C GLU A 81 12.11 7.14 3.64
N THR A 82 12.35 6.55 2.48
CA THR A 82 12.24 5.11 2.26
C THR A 82 13.58 4.60 1.74
N GLY A 83 14.14 3.59 2.39
CA GLY A 83 15.47 3.06 2.04
C GLY A 83 15.47 1.62 1.56
N SER A 84 14.30 0.98 1.44
CA SER A 84 14.19 -0.36 0.86
C SER A 84 12.77 -0.64 0.39
N GLY A 85 12.63 -1.61 -0.51
CA GLY A 85 11.34 -2.08 -0.97
C GLY A 85 11.44 -2.85 -2.27
N THR A 86 10.30 -3.32 -2.75
CA THR A 86 10.17 -3.97 -4.06
C THR A 86 9.08 -3.30 -4.87
N LEU A 87 9.29 -3.23 -6.18
CA LEU A 87 8.33 -2.77 -7.15
C LEU A 87 8.10 -3.89 -8.16
N THR A 88 6.84 -4.28 -8.34
CA THR A 88 6.44 -5.25 -9.36
C THR A 88 5.26 -4.71 -10.15
N THR A 89 5.25 -4.98 -11.45
CA THR A 89 4.14 -4.61 -12.33
C THR A 89 2.91 -5.44 -11.99
N ALA A 90 1.74 -4.81 -12.00
CA ALA A 90 0.47 -5.51 -11.81
C ALA A 90 0.22 -6.52 -12.93
N GLU A 91 -0.58 -7.54 -12.63
CA GLU A 91 -0.94 -8.58 -13.59
C GLU A 91 -1.69 -7.99 -14.81
N GLY A 92 -1.38 -8.50 -16.00
CA GLY A 92 -2.05 -8.12 -17.25
C GLY A 92 -1.40 -6.98 -18.04
N TYR A 93 -0.17 -6.59 -17.70
CA TYR A 93 0.68 -5.69 -18.48
C TYR A 93 1.76 -6.47 -19.25
N GLU A 94 2.00 -6.09 -20.50
CA GLU A 94 3.00 -6.76 -21.36
C GLU A 94 4.45 -6.48 -20.91
N GLN A 95 4.71 -5.29 -20.38
CA GLN A 95 6.05 -4.87 -19.95
C GLN A 95 6.18 -5.10 -18.45
N LEU A 96 6.89 -6.17 -18.09
CA LEU A 96 7.15 -6.52 -16.70
C LEU A 96 8.34 -5.73 -16.17
N VAL A 97 8.10 -4.96 -15.11
CA VAL A 97 9.11 -4.35 -14.26
C VAL A 97 9.12 -5.08 -12.93
N GLU A 98 10.29 -5.58 -12.55
CA GLU A 98 10.63 -6.08 -11.23
C GLU A 98 11.91 -5.35 -10.79
N ALA A 99 11.84 -4.59 -9.71
CA ALA A 99 12.95 -3.77 -9.26
C ALA A 99 12.98 -3.65 -7.74
N ASN A 100 14.18 -3.47 -7.20
CA ASN A 100 14.38 -3.12 -5.80
C ASN A 100 14.37 -1.60 -5.67
N VAL A 101 13.65 -1.10 -4.67
CA VAL A 101 13.69 0.31 -4.30
C VAL A 101 14.98 0.57 -3.53
N GLU A 102 15.90 1.32 -4.12
CA GLU A 102 17.15 1.72 -3.47
C GLU A 102 16.94 2.92 -2.54
N TYR A 103 16.10 3.87 -2.98
CA TYR A 103 15.83 5.09 -2.24
C TYR A 103 14.49 5.68 -2.64
N GLY A 104 13.87 6.41 -1.74
CA GLY A 104 12.68 7.19 -2.02
C GLY A 104 12.37 8.18 -0.93
N SER A 105 11.51 9.12 -1.28
CA SER A 105 11.08 10.19 -0.39
C SER A 105 9.65 10.59 -0.72
N ASP A 106 8.86 10.84 0.31
CA ASP A 106 7.52 11.42 0.20
C ASP A 106 7.45 12.72 1.02
N TRP A 107 7.01 13.78 0.37
CA TRP A 107 6.62 15.03 1.02
C TRP A 107 5.11 15.00 1.23
N LEU A 108 4.68 14.29 2.27
CA LEU A 108 3.27 14.10 2.57
C LEU A 108 2.69 15.38 3.20
N LEU A 109 1.74 16.00 2.52
CA LEU A 109 1.01 17.16 3.02
C LEU A 109 -0.36 16.75 3.56
N PHE A 110 -0.70 17.25 4.73
CA PHE A 110 -2.04 17.22 5.27
C PHE A 110 -2.67 18.61 5.09
N ASP A 111 -3.90 18.63 4.57
CA ASP A 111 -4.64 19.87 4.40
C ASP A 111 -4.88 20.55 5.76
N PRO A 112 -5.04 21.88 5.82
CA PRO A 112 -5.20 22.59 7.09
C PRO A 112 -6.38 22.09 7.94
N ASP A 113 -7.42 21.55 7.30
CA ASP A 113 -8.60 20.96 7.91
C ASP A 113 -8.43 19.47 8.29
N ASN A 114 -7.28 18.87 7.96
CA ASN A 114 -6.99 17.44 8.05
C ASN A 114 -7.97 16.52 7.31
N GLY A 115 -8.76 17.05 6.37
CA GLY A 115 -9.73 16.26 5.61
C GLY A 115 -9.07 15.34 4.58
N HIS A 116 -7.90 15.75 4.08
CA HIS A 116 -7.16 15.02 3.05
C HIS A 116 -5.65 15.04 3.31
N ALA A 117 -4.98 13.99 2.81
CA ALA A 117 -3.54 13.93 2.68
C ALA A 117 -3.14 13.82 1.21
N ARG A 118 -2.04 14.47 0.83
CA ARG A 118 -1.54 14.55 -0.54
C ARG A 118 -0.13 13.95 -0.59
N PRO A 119 0.00 12.67 -1.01
CA PRO A 119 1.31 12.07 -1.18
C PRO A 119 2.03 12.69 -2.39
N GLN A 120 3.34 12.89 -2.26
CA GLN A 120 4.27 13.33 -3.29
C GLN A 120 5.49 12.39 -3.31
N LEU A 121 5.21 11.10 -3.44
CA LEU A 121 6.22 10.05 -3.44
C LEU A 121 7.10 10.08 -4.70
N LYS A 122 8.42 10.05 -4.50
CA LYS A 122 9.43 9.85 -5.54
C LYS A 122 10.32 8.68 -5.16
N LEU A 123 10.60 7.81 -6.12
CA LEU A 123 11.34 6.57 -5.91
C LEU A 123 12.45 6.42 -6.95
N LEU A 124 13.56 5.83 -6.51
CA LEU A 124 14.60 5.26 -7.35
C LEU A 124 14.54 3.72 -7.18
N ALA A 125 14.27 3.02 -8.27
CA ALA A 125 14.26 1.57 -8.31
C ALA A 125 15.20 1.05 -9.41
N ARG A 126 15.88 -0.07 -9.15
CA ARG A 126 16.81 -0.74 -10.07
C ARG A 126 16.66 -2.26 -10.06
#